data_AF-A0A8J2LLX4-F1
#
_entry.id   AF-A0A8J2LLX4-F1
#
_cell.length_a   1.000
_cell.length_b   1.000
_cell.length_c   1.000
_cell.angle_alpha   90.00
_cell.angle_beta   90.00
_cell.angle_gamma   90.00
#
_symmetry.space_group_name_H-M   'P 1'
#
loop_
_entity.id
_entity.type
_entity.pdbx_description
1 polymer ?
#
loop_
_entity_poly.entity_id
_entity_poly.type
_entity_poly.pdbx_seq_one_letter_code
_entity_poly.pdbx_strand_id
1 'polypeptide(L)'
;MDVFGLPEQTGRIGTDIRNGNYTWPVVAAFERANDSQRKILMNNYGRKDFLNVHAVQIIFQNLNIVKLYWDYEYESRRKINEEIEKSVEYPQPLFQLIMAAIISSSS
;
A
#
# COMPACT_ATOMS: atom_id res chain seq x y z
N MET A 1 7.00 -0.80 -8.93
CA MET A 1 6.35 -1.68 -7.92
C MET A 1 4.92 -1.20 -7.89
N ASP A 2 4.12 -1.76 -8.79
CA ASP A 2 2.96 -1.04 -9.34
C ASP A 2 1.77 -1.24 -8.41
N VAL A 3 1.53 -0.26 -7.55
CA VAL A 3 0.52 -0.34 -6.50
C VAL A 3 -0.50 0.82 -6.57
N PHE A 4 -0.28 1.86 -7.39
CA PHE A 4 -1.11 3.08 -7.30
C PHE A 4 -1.54 3.71 -8.59
N GLY A 5 -2.28 2.95 -9.37
CA GLY A 5 -3.15 3.55 -10.34
C GLY A 5 -4.59 3.72 -9.83
N LEU A 6 -5.37 4.54 -10.54
CA LEU A 6 -6.80 4.88 -10.45
C LEU A 6 -7.76 3.69 -10.21
N PRO A 7 -9.08 3.87 -10.01
CA PRO A 7 -10.01 2.80 -9.61
C PRO A 7 -10.07 1.56 -10.54
N GLU A 8 -9.61 1.68 -11.79
CA GLU A 8 -9.38 0.54 -12.70
C GLU A 8 -8.06 -0.23 -12.43
N GLN A 9 -7.10 0.40 -11.75
CA GLN A 9 -5.75 -0.08 -11.47
C GLN A 9 -5.58 -0.60 -10.02
N THR A 10 -6.64 -0.65 -9.20
CA THR A 10 -6.66 -1.41 -7.91
C THR A 10 -6.91 -2.91 -8.10
N GLY A 11 -6.88 -3.41 -9.33
CA GLY A 11 -6.95 -4.85 -9.63
C GLY A 11 -5.91 -5.67 -8.87
N ARG A 12 -4.79 -5.06 -8.46
CA ARG A 12 -3.77 -5.70 -7.64
C ARG A 12 -4.21 -5.95 -6.20
N ILE A 13 -4.89 -5.02 -5.51
CA ILE A 13 -5.36 -5.26 -4.14
C ILE A 13 -6.36 -6.42 -4.13
N GLY A 14 -7.29 -6.44 -5.09
CA GLY A 14 -8.21 -7.59 -5.26
C GLY A 14 -7.46 -8.89 -5.57
N THR A 15 -6.38 -8.82 -6.35
CA THR A 15 -5.54 -9.99 -6.67
C THR A 15 -4.71 -10.47 -5.47
N ASP A 16 -4.14 -9.57 -4.67
CA ASP A 16 -3.38 -9.90 -3.47
C ASP A 16 -4.29 -10.51 -2.39
N ILE A 17 -5.50 -9.97 -2.21
CA ILE A 17 -6.53 -10.54 -1.34
C ILE A 17 -6.88 -11.96 -1.80
N ARG A 18 -7.13 -12.14 -3.10
CA ARG A 18 -7.46 -13.44 -3.68
C ARG A 18 -6.33 -14.46 -3.56
N ASN A 19 -5.09 -14.02 -3.71
CA ASN A 19 -3.91 -14.87 -3.66
C ASN A 19 -3.43 -15.12 -2.23
N GLY A 20 -3.93 -14.36 -1.25
CA GLY A 20 -3.49 -14.46 0.14
C GLY A 20 -2.07 -13.92 0.34
N ASN A 21 -1.67 -12.94 -0.48
CA ASN A 21 -0.31 -12.41 -0.45
C ASN A 21 -0.10 -11.59 0.83
N TYR A 22 0.94 -11.89 1.60
CA TYR A 22 1.31 -11.13 2.79
C TYR A 22 1.93 -9.79 2.40
N THR A 23 1.09 -8.78 2.16
CA THR A 23 1.47 -7.42 1.79
C THR A 23 1.27 -6.44 2.94
N TRP A 24 1.91 -5.27 2.87
CA TRP A 24 1.76 -4.23 3.90
C TRP A 24 0.29 -3.85 4.20
N PRO A 25 -0.61 -3.70 3.20
CA PRO A 25 -2.02 -3.40 3.45
C PRO A 25 -2.74 -4.42 4.33
N VAL A 26 -2.46 -5.72 4.18
CA VAL A 26 -3.11 -6.76 5.00
C VAL A 26 -2.58 -6.76 6.42
N VAL A 27 -1.27 -6.57 6.61
CA VAL A 27 -0.68 -6.43 7.96
C VAL A 27 -1.27 -5.20 8.67
N ALA A 28 -1.28 -4.05 7.99
CA ALA A 28 -1.85 -2.82 8.52
C ALA A 28 -3.34 -2.95 8.87
N ALA A 29 -4.10 -3.73 8.08
CA ALA A 29 -5.50 -4.04 8.36
C ALA A 29 -5.66 -4.92 9.60
N PHE A 30 -4.85 -5.97 9.77
CA PHE A 30 -4.90 -6.85 10.95
C PHE A 30 -4.57 -6.14 12.26
N GLU A 31 -3.62 -5.20 12.22
CA GLU A 31 -3.24 -4.37 13.36
C GLU A 31 -4.35 -3.41 13.80
N ARG A 32 -5.12 -2.86 12.84
CA ARG A 32 -6.15 -1.83 13.10
C ARG A 32 -7.56 -2.41 13.25
N ALA A 33 -7.78 -3.62 12.78
CA ALA A 33 -9.07 -4.29 12.85
C ALA A 33 -9.49 -4.56 14.31
N ASN A 34 -10.75 -4.29 14.62
CA ASN A 34 -11.37 -4.82 15.83
C ASN A 34 -11.60 -6.34 15.72
N ASP A 35 -12.01 -7.00 16.81
CA ASP A 35 -12.14 -8.46 16.84
C ASP A 35 -13.13 -9.02 15.81
N SER A 36 -14.21 -8.29 15.50
CA SER A 36 -15.18 -8.69 14.48
C SER A 36 -14.57 -8.61 13.08
N GLN A 37 -13.94 -7.48 12.76
CA GLN A 37 -13.23 -7.28 11.49
C GLN A 37 -12.09 -8.28 11.32
N ARG A 38 -11.34 -8.57 12.40
CA ARG A 38 -10.25 -9.56 12.38
C ARG A 38 -10.76 -10.95 12.03
N LYS A 39 -11.88 -11.38 12.60
CA LYS A 39 -12.51 -12.67 12.23
C LYS A 39 -12.91 -12.72 10.76
N ILE A 40 -13.48 -11.62 10.24
CA ILE A 40 -13.84 -11.53 8.82
C ILE A 40 -12.57 -11.60 7.96
N LEU A 41 -11.52 -10.84 8.29
CA LEU A 41 -10.24 -10.90 7.57
C LEU A 41 -9.67 -12.33 7.58
N MET A 42 -9.61 -13.01 8.72
CA MET A 42 -9.09 -14.38 8.81
C MET A 42 -9.89 -15.40 7.99
N ASN A 43 -11.21 -15.25 7.94
CA ASN A 43 -12.08 -16.19 7.24
C ASN A 43 -12.10 -15.98 5.71
N ASN A 44 -11.92 -14.74 5.27
CA ASN A 44 -12.16 -14.33 3.89
C ASN A 44 -10.88 -14.01 3.10
N TYR A 45 -9.76 -13.68 3.77
CA TYR A 45 -8.50 -13.39 3.09
C TYR A 45 -7.89 -14.66 2.46
N GLY A 46 -7.34 -14.55 1.26
CA GLY A 46 -6.80 -15.69 0.51
C GLY A 46 -7.86 -16.61 -0.10
N ARG A 47 -9.14 -16.21 -0.05
CA ARG A 47 -10.23 -16.94 -0.70
C ARG A 47 -10.52 -16.35 -2.08
N LYS A 48 -10.82 -17.22 -3.04
CA LYS A 48 -11.01 -16.83 -4.44
C LYS A 48 -12.42 -16.34 -4.77
N ASP A 49 -13.38 -16.63 -3.90
CA ASP A 49 -14.77 -16.22 -4.11
C ASP A 49 -14.90 -14.70 -4.08
N PHE A 50 -15.66 -14.18 -5.02
CA PHE A 50 -15.89 -12.74 -5.17
C PHE A 50 -16.44 -12.11 -3.88
N LEU A 51 -17.36 -12.80 -3.18
CA LEU A 51 -17.94 -12.32 -1.92
C LEU A 51 -16.89 -12.20 -0.81
N ASN A 52 -15.94 -13.14 -0.74
CA ASN A 52 -14.87 -13.11 0.24
C ASN A 52 -13.91 -11.95 -0.02
N VAL A 53 -13.53 -11.75 -1.29
CA VAL A 53 -12.68 -10.61 -1.69
C VAL A 53 -13.38 -9.29 -1.36
N HIS A 54 -14.68 -9.19 -1.67
CA HIS A 54 -15.47 -7.98 -1.41
C HIS A 54 -15.59 -7.68 0.09
N ALA A 55 -15.80 -8.70 0.94
CA ALA A 55 -15.86 -8.54 2.39
C ALA A 55 -14.54 -7.97 2.95
N VAL A 56 -13.39 -8.44 2.46
CA VAL A 56 -12.07 -7.90 2.83
C VAL A 56 -11.89 -6.46 2.31
N GLN A 57 -12.32 -6.18 1.08
CA GLN A 57 -12.25 -4.83 0.51
C GLN A 57 -13.05 -3.81 1.33
N ILE A 58 -14.25 -4.17 1.79
CA ILE A 58 -15.05 -3.31 2.67
C ILE A 58 -14.28 -3.00 3.96
N ILE A 59 -13.61 -3.99 4.56
CA ILE A 59 -12.80 -3.76 5.76
C ILE A 59 -11.63 -2.82 5.47
N PHE A 60 -10.95 -3.00 4.34
CA PHE A 60 -9.84 -2.13 3.95
C PHE A 60 -10.30 -0.67 3.73
N GLN A 61 -11.49 -0.49 3.17
CA GLN A 61 -12.12 0.83 3.03
C GLN A 61 -12.50 1.42 4.39
N ASN A 62 -13.17 0.65 5.25
CA ASN A 62 -13.58 1.10 6.58
C ASN A 62 -12.39 1.49 7.47
N LEU A 63 -11.27 0.76 7.35
CA LEU A 63 -10.03 1.06 8.05
C LEU A 63 -9.16 2.12 7.33
N ASN A 64 -9.63 2.67 6.21
CA ASN A 64 -8.93 3.66 5.40
C ASN A 64 -7.49 3.25 5.03
N ILE A 65 -7.27 1.95 4.75
CA ILE A 65 -5.92 1.40 4.50
C ILE A 65 -5.24 2.06 3.31
N VAL A 66 -5.99 2.40 2.26
CA VAL A 66 -5.46 3.10 1.09
C VAL A 66 -4.93 4.47 1.48
N LYS A 67 -5.69 5.24 2.24
CA LYS A 67 -5.25 6.57 2.72
C LYS A 67 -4.02 6.44 3.61
N LEU A 68 -4.03 5.49 4.55
CA LEU A 68 -2.89 5.23 5.43
C LEU A 68 -1.60 4.94 4.65
N TYR A 69 -1.70 4.19 3.55
CA TYR A 69 -0.56 3.95 2.68
C TYR A 69 -0.04 5.26 2.09
N TRP A 70 -0.92 6.07 1.51
CA TRP A 70 -0.52 7.32 0.87
C TRP A 70 0.12 8.30 1.85
N ASP A 71 -0.44 8.39 3.06
CA ASP A 71 0.12 9.21 4.13
C ASP A 71 1.54 8.72 4.50
N TYR A 72 1.74 7.39 4.63
CA TYR A 72 3.05 6.80 4.88
C TYR A 72 4.04 7.06 3.73
N GLU A 73 3.61 6.89 2.48
CA GLU A 73 4.44 7.11 1.29
C GLU A 73 4.85 8.58 1.19
N TYR A 74 3.92 9.52 1.44
CA TYR A 74 4.20 10.94 1.47
C TYR A 74 5.24 11.29 2.55
N GLU A 75 5.05 10.83 3.79
CA GLU A 75 5.99 11.08 4.88
C GLU A 75 7.36 10.44 4.63
N SER A 76 7.39 9.23 4.08
CA SER A 76 8.64 8.55 3.70
C SER A 76 9.39 9.34 2.63
N ARG A 77 8.70 9.82 1.59
CA ARG A 77 9.31 10.66 0.54
C ARG A 77 9.83 11.98 1.11
N ARG A 78 9.06 12.63 1.99
CA ARG A 78 9.49 13.88 2.63
C ARG A 78 10.78 13.68 3.42
N LYS A 79 10.84 12.65 4.26
CA LYS A 79 12.04 12.31 5.05
C LYS A 79 13.24 12.00 4.16
N ILE A 80 13.06 11.21 3.11
CA ILE A 80 14.14 10.88 2.17
C ILE A 80 14.68 12.17 1.51
N ASN A 81 13.80 13.08 1.07
CA ASN A 81 14.22 14.35 0.48
C ASN A 81 14.94 15.25 1.50
N GLU A 82 14.47 15.35 2.73
CA GLU A 82 15.13 16.11 3.80
C GLU A 82 16.55 15.57 4.10
N GLU A 83 16.73 14.26 4.12
CA GLU A 83 18.05 13.63 4.35
C GLU A 83 18.98 13.77 3.13
N ILE A 84 18.43 13.71 1.92
CA ILE A 84 19.15 13.99 0.69
C ILE A 84 19.65 15.45 0.74
N GLU A 85 18.81 16.44 1.04
CA GLU A 85 19.22 17.85 1.13
C GLU A 85 20.33 18.12 2.16
N LYS A 86 20.35 17.39 3.27
CA LYS A 86 21.42 17.48 4.28
C LYS A 86 22.72 16.80 3.86
N SER A 87 22.67 15.90 2.87
CA SER A 87 23.84 15.14 2.42
C SER A 87 24.70 15.96 1.46
N VAL A 88 25.90 16.34 1.91
CA VAL A 88 26.91 17.05 1.12
C VAL A 88 27.78 16.08 0.30
N GLU A 89 27.71 14.78 0.61
CA GLU A 89 28.66 13.76 0.14
C GLU A 89 28.34 13.22 -1.25
N TYR A 90 27.11 13.38 -1.74
CA TYR A 90 26.67 12.81 -3.01
C TYR A 90 25.97 13.82 -3.93
N PRO A 91 26.04 13.65 -5.27
CA PRO A 91 25.35 14.51 -6.21
C PRO A 91 23.83 14.41 -6.04
N GLN A 92 23.24 15.43 -5.42
CA GLN A 92 21.80 15.64 -5.26
C GLN A 92 20.98 15.34 -6.54
N PRO A 93 21.43 15.75 -7.75
CA PRO A 93 20.69 15.48 -8.98
C PRO A 93 20.56 14.00 -9.32
N LEU A 94 21.53 13.17 -8.94
CA LEU A 94 21.48 11.73 -9.19
C LEU A 94 20.40 11.06 -8.33
N PHE A 95 20.29 11.45 -7.06
CA PHE A 95 19.24 10.96 -6.17
C PHE A 95 17.85 11.38 -6.64
N GLN A 96 17.69 12.65 -7.08
CA GLN A 96 16.44 13.12 -7.65
C GLN A 96 16.05 12.35 -8.92
N LEU A 97 17.03 12.03 -9.79
CA LEU A 97 16.80 11.22 -10.99
C LEU A 97 16.34 9.79 -10.63
N ILE A 98 16.97 9.14 -9.65
CA ILE A 98 16.59 7.80 -9.19
C ILE A 98 15.20 7.81 -8.56
N MET A 99 14.90 8.80 -7.69
CA MET A 99 13.58 8.96 -7.09
C MET A 99 12.52 9.22 -8.16
N ALA A 100 12.79 10.10 -9.13
CA ALA A 100 11.90 10.36 -10.25
C ALA A 100 11.68 9.10 -11.09
N ALA A 101 12.72 8.28 -11.32
CA ALA A 101 12.59 7.02 -12.04
C ALA A 101 11.75 5.99 -11.28
N ILE A 102 11.87 5.92 -9.96
CA ILE A 102 11.04 5.05 -9.10
C ILE A 102 9.57 5.53 -9.11
N ILE A 103 9.35 6.84 -9.13
CA ILE A 103 8.01 7.44 -9.14
C ILE A 103 7.36 7.31 -10.54
N SER A 104 8.12 7.51 -11.62
CA SER A 104 7.63 7.42 -13.01
C SER A 104 7.43 5.98 -13.48
N SER A 105 8.20 5.03 -12.94
CA SER A 105 7.93 3.58 -13.12
C SER A 105 6.77 3.06 -12.28
N SER A 106 6.12 3.94 -11.49
CA SER A 106 4.93 3.64 -10.70
C SER A 106 3.66 4.32 -11.25
N SER A 107 3.74 4.97 -12.42
CA SER A 107 2.63 5.61 -13.16
C SER A 107 2.18 4.79 -14.37
#